data_AF-A0A1G0CQS9-F1
#
_entry.id   AF-A0A1G0CQS9-F1
#
_cell.length_a   1.000
_cell.length_b   1.000
_cell.length_c   1.000
_cell.angle_alpha   90.00
_cell.angle_beta   90.00
_cell.angle_gamma   90.00
#
_symmetry.space_group_name_H-M   'P 1'
#
loop_
_entity.id
_entity.type
_entity.pdbx_description
1 polymer ?
#
loop_
_entity_poly.entity_id
_entity_poly.type
_entity_poly.pdbx_seq_one_letter_code
_entity_poly.pdbx_strand_id
1 'polypeptide(L)'
;MRADRLALLIAALGLAGCDRITGADQQKIFDAEAIGYACRISLKTPEDCMKENESMSPTSILSGWKAANKDVENEIIDPSMGKNPPAPPAPVTPEAAPPAVPAAAGKGTEKPAEKTAEKPAEKPAGKAPAH
;
A
#
# COMPACT_ATOMS: atom_id res chain seq x y z
N MET A 1 12.74 -42.98 17.63
CA MET A 1 11.59 -42.93 16.68
C MET A 1 10.27 -42.46 17.29
N ARG A 2 9.62 -43.17 18.22
CA ARG A 2 8.34 -42.68 18.81
C ARG A 2 8.53 -41.44 19.70
N ALA A 3 9.59 -41.40 20.51
CA ALA A 3 9.91 -40.25 21.36
C ALA A 3 10.32 -39.01 20.54
N ASP A 4 11.14 -39.19 19.49
CA ASP A 4 11.51 -38.09 18.58
C ASP A 4 10.28 -37.49 17.88
N ARG A 5 9.35 -38.33 17.41
CA ARG A 5 8.10 -37.87 16.80
C ARG A 5 7.22 -37.11 17.80
N LEU A 6 7.20 -37.53 19.06
CA LEU A 6 6.44 -36.85 20.11
C LEU A 6 7.06 -35.49 20.46
N ALA A 7 8.39 -35.41 20.56
CA ALA A 7 9.12 -34.17 20.81
C ALA A 7 8.93 -33.16 19.65
N LEU A 8 8.94 -33.65 18.41
CA LEU A 8 8.73 -32.83 17.21
C LEU A 8 7.29 -32.30 17.12
N LEU A 9 6.30 -33.10 17.54
CA LEU A 9 4.91 -32.63 17.65
C LEU A 9 4.75 -31.56 18.74
N ILE A 10 5.33 -31.76 19.92
CA ILE A 10 5.25 -30.77 21.01
C ILE A 10 5.93 -29.45 20.60
N ALA A 11 7.09 -29.53 19.94
CA ALA A 11 7.77 -28.35 19.40
C ALA A 11 6.88 -27.62 18.37
N ALA A 12 6.24 -28.34 17.45
CA ALA A 12 5.36 -27.74 16.45
C ALA A 12 4.13 -27.05 17.06
N LEU A 13 3.52 -27.64 18.11
CA LEU A 13 2.44 -26.99 18.86
C LEU A 13 2.92 -25.74 19.62
N GLY A 14 4.16 -25.77 20.14
CA GLY A 14 4.77 -24.63 20.82
C GLY A 14 4.92 -23.40 19.92
N LEU A 15 5.36 -23.58 18.67
CA LEU A 15 5.52 -22.45 17.73
C LEU A 15 4.17 -21.78 17.40
N ALA A 16 3.11 -22.55 17.13
CA ALA A 16 1.79 -21.99 16.87
C ALA A 16 1.16 -21.30 18.10
N GLY A 17 1.53 -21.74 19.31
CA GLY A 17 1.11 -21.09 20.57
C GLY A 17 1.82 -19.77 20.85
N CYS A 18 3.03 -19.56 20.32
CA CYS A 18 3.79 -18.33 20.54
C CYS A 18 3.19 -17.11 19.82
N ASP A 19 2.66 -17.24 18.61
CA ASP A 19 1.95 -16.16 17.92
C ASP A 19 0.69 -15.70 18.69
N ARG A 20 0.00 -16.65 19.33
CA ARG A 20 -1.13 -16.38 20.22
C ARG A 20 -0.72 -15.64 21.49
N ILE A 21 0.43 -15.97 22.08
CA ILE A 21 0.95 -15.33 23.29
C ILE A 21 1.50 -13.93 23.00
N THR A 22 2.15 -13.73 21.85
CA THR A 22 2.73 -12.45 21.45
C THR A 22 1.70 -11.47 20.89
N GLY A 23 0.50 -11.94 20.58
CA GLY A 23 -0.60 -11.11 20.07
C GLY A 23 -0.53 -10.82 18.57
N ALA A 24 0.43 -11.40 17.84
CA ALA A 24 0.60 -11.18 16.40
C ALA A 24 -0.66 -11.54 15.59
N ASP A 25 -1.39 -12.57 16.00
CA ASP A 25 -2.69 -12.94 15.41
C ASP A 25 -3.76 -11.87 15.62
N GLN A 26 -3.79 -11.24 16.80
CA GLN A 26 -4.74 -10.17 17.10
C GLN A 26 -4.40 -8.90 16.33
N GLN A 27 -3.11 -8.61 16.16
CA GLN A 27 -2.65 -7.46 15.39
C GLN A 27 -3.13 -7.51 13.95
N LYS A 28 -3.07 -8.66 13.28
CA LYS A 28 -3.63 -8.83 11.92
C LYS A 28 -5.12 -8.54 11.84
N ILE A 29 -5.89 -8.85 12.89
CA ILE A 29 -7.32 -8.54 12.96
C ILE A 29 -7.52 -7.04 13.10
N PHE A 30 -6.78 -6.38 14.00
CA PHE A 30 -6.86 -4.94 14.18
C PHE A 30 -6.41 -4.17 12.93
N ASP A 31 -5.39 -4.65 12.23
CA ASP A 31 -4.92 -4.08 10.97
C ASP A 31 -6.01 -4.18 9.90
N ALA A 32 -6.67 -5.35 9.79
CA ALA A 32 -7.78 -5.54 8.87
C ALA A 32 -8.99 -4.65 9.20
N GLU A 33 -9.32 -4.48 10.48
CA GLU A 33 -10.36 -3.54 10.92
C GLU A 33 -9.98 -2.09 10.61
N ALA A 34 -8.73 -1.68 10.86
CA ALA A 34 -8.25 -0.34 10.54
C ALA A 34 -8.31 -0.05 9.03
N ILE A 35 -7.96 -1.03 8.19
CA ILE A 35 -8.10 -0.93 6.73
C ILE A 35 -9.58 -0.74 6.35
N GLY A 36 -10.48 -1.54 6.90
CA GLY A 36 -11.92 -1.40 6.66
C GLY A 36 -12.47 -0.03 7.06
N TYR A 37 -12.02 0.49 8.20
CA TYR A 37 -12.36 1.82 8.69
C TYR A 37 -11.89 2.91 7.71
N ALA A 38 -10.64 2.82 7.27
CA ALA A 38 -10.06 3.75 6.28
C ALA A 38 -10.78 3.69 4.92
N CYS A 39 -11.21 2.51 4.48
CA CYS A 39 -11.99 2.35 3.24
C CYS A 39 -13.32 3.12 3.29
N ARG A 40 -14.01 3.13 4.44
CA ARG A 40 -15.25 3.90 4.59
C ARG A 40 -15.00 5.41 4.53
N ILE A 41 -13.92 5.89 5.15
CA ILE A 41 -13.51 7.30 5.08
C ILE A 41 -13.17 7.67 3.63
N SER A 42 -12.53 6.75 2.91
CA SER A 42 -12.17 6.88 1.49
C SER A 42 -13.36 6.71 0.53
N LEU A 43 -14.59 6.60 1.05
CA LEU A 43 -15.84 6.48 0.30
C LEU A 43 -15.90 5.24 -0.60
N LYS A 44 -15.20 4.16 -0.23
CA LYS A 44 -15.26 2.87 -0.91
C LYS A 44 -16.35 1.98 -0.34
N THR A 45 -16.92 1.14 -1.21
CA THR A 45 -17.78 0.02 -0.81
C THR A 45 -16.93 -1.04 -0.08
N PRO A 46 -17.50 -1.78 0.87
CA PRO A 46 -16.75 -2.80 1.60
C PRO A 46 -16.32 -3.94 0.66
N GLU A 47 -17.09 -4.26 -0.38
CA GLU A 47 -16.76 -5.31 -1.34
C GLU A 47 -15.50 -4.98 -2.14
N ASP A 48 -15.35 -3.74 -2.60
CA ASP A 48 -14.15 -3.33 -3.35
C ASP A 48 -12.95 -3.24 -2.41
N CYS A 49 -13.14 -2.81 -1.16
CA CYS A 49 -12.10 -2.82 -0.14
C CYS A 49 -11.56 -4.24 0.12
N MET A 50 -12.44 -5.26 0.18
CA MET A 50 -12.02 -6.66 0.39
C MET A 50 -11.23 -7.21 -0.81
N LYS A 51 -11.63 -6.87 -2.04
CA LYS A 51 -10.89 -7.28 -3.26
C LYS A 51 -9.51 -6.64 -3.35
N GLU A 52 -9.34 -5.42 -2.87
CA GLU A 52 -8.03 -4.76 -2.82
C GLU A 52 -7.14 -5.30 -1.68
N ASN A 53 -7.72 -6.00 -0.71
CA ASN A 53 -7.06 -6.46 0.51
C ASN A 53 -7.26 -7.96 0.75
N GLU A 54 -7.09 -8.79 -0.28
CA GLU A 54 -7.37 -10.25 -0.23
C GLU A 54 -6.51 -11.02 0.79
N SER A 55 -5.37 -10.44 1.20
CA SER A 55 -4.49 -11.01 2.23
C SER A 55 -5.01 -10.83 3.66
N MET A 56 -6.03 -9.99 3.85
CA MET A 56 -6.63 -9.69 5.14
C MET A 56 -7.96 -10.42 5.33
N SER A 57 -8.38 -10.54 6.59
CA SER A 57 -9.68 -11.15 6.92
C SER A 57 -10.84 -10.28 6.39
N PRO A 58 -11.69 -10.78 5.48
CA PRO A 58 -12.82 -10.01 4.94
C PRO A 58 -13.85 -9.65 6.01
N THR A 59 -14.01 -10.50 7.03
CA THR A 59 -14.94 -10.23 8.14
C THR A 59 -14.43 -9.09 9.04
N SER A 60 -13.11 -9.01 9.26
CA SER A 60 -12.47 -7.94 10.02
C SER A 60 -12.51 -6.61 9.26
N ILE A 61 -12.25 -6.63 7.94
CA ILE A 61 -12.46 -5.45 7.09
C ILE A 61 -13.90 -4.95 7.19
N LEU A 62 -14.89 -5.85 7.08
CA LEU A 62 -16.29 -5.47 7.18
C LEU A 62 -16.66 -4.93 8.57
N SER A 63 -16.07 -5.48 9.63
CA SER A 63 -16.23 -4.98 11.01
C SER A 63 -15.77 -3.53 11.12
N GLY A 64 -14.54 -3.23 10.69
CA GLY A 64 -13.99 -1.88 10.71
C GLY A 64 -14.75 -0.89 9.82
N TRP A 65 -15.19 -1.34 8.63
CA TRP A 65 -16.01 -0.51 7.74
C TRP A 65 -17.34 -0.12 8.38
N LYS A 66 -18.01 -1.06 9.06
CA LYS A 66 -19.26 -0.80 9.79
C LYS A 66 -19.05 0.16 10.96
N ALA A 67 -17.94 0.03 11.68
CA ALA A 67 -17.58 0.96 12.75
C ALA A 67 -17.44 2.39 12.21
N ALA A 68 -16.66 2.59 11.14
CA ALA A 68 -16.56 3.90 10.49
C ALA A 68 -17.90 4.39 9.95
N ASN A 69 -18.74 3.51 9.41
CA ASN A 69 -20.04 3.90 8.89
C ASN A 69 -20.96 4.39 10.02
N LYS A 70 -20.94 3.71 11.17
CA LYS A 70 -21.65 4.14 12.37
C LYS A 70 -21.13 5.48 12.90
N ASP A 71 -19.82 5.72 12.84
CA ASP A 71 -19.24 7.00 13.23
C ASP A 71 -19.67 8.15 12.29
N VAL A 72 -19.84 7.86 10.99
CA VAL A 72 -20.45 8.82 10.05
C VAL A 72 -21.93 9.07 10.37
N GLU A 73 -22.70 8.01 10.66
CA GLU A 73 -24.12 8.12 11.06
C GLU A 73 -24.32 8.92 12.35
N ASN A 74 -23.35 8.82 13.28
CA ASN A 74 -23.32 9.55 14.53
C ASN A 74 -22.67 10.94 14.42
N GLU A 75 -22.34 11.40 13.21
CA GLU A 75 -21.72 12.71 12.93
C GLU A 75 -20.34 12.92 13.61
N ILE A 76 -19.64 11.83 13.96
CA ILE A 76 -18.27 11.87 14.51
C ILE A 76 -17.25 12.12 13.38
N ILE A 77 -17.55 11.60 12.18
CA ILE A 77 -16.69 11.67 10.99
C ILE A 77 -17.48 12.34 9.86
N ASP A 78 -16.87 13.32 9.21
CA ASP A 78 -17.43 13.94 8.01
C ASP A 78 -17.54 12.90 6.86
N PRO A 79 -18.73 12.69 6.28
CA PRO A 79 -18.94 11.78 5.14
C PRO A 79 -18.21 12.19 3.85
N SER A 80 -17.53 13.33 3.83
CA SER A 80 -16.79 13.89 2.71
C SER A 80 -15.27 13.84 2.90
N MET A 81 -14.75 13.33 4.02
CA MET A 81 -13.30 13.33 4.30
C MET A 81 -12.44 12.66 3.21
N GLY A 82 -12.99 11.67 2.49
CA GLY A 82 -12.29 11.01 1.37
C GLY A 82 -12.36 11.74 0.02
N LYS A 83 -13.09 12.85 -0.10
CA LYS A 83 -13.13 13.64 -1.34
C LYS A 83 -11.88 14.50 -1.45
N ASN A 84 -10.94 14.05 -2.26
CA ASN A 84 -9.84 14.91 -2.69
C ASN A 84 -10.37 15.87 -3.77
N PRO A 85 -10.13 17.19 -3.67
CA PRO A 85 -10.46 18.10 -4.76
C PRO A 85 -9.71 17.67 -6.03
N PRO A 86 -10.33 17.83 -7.21
CA PRO A 86 -9.65 17.51 -8.47
C PRO A 86 -8.33 18.27 -8.54
N ALA A 87 -7.24 17.56 -8.83
CA ALA A 87 -5.95 18.19 -9.05
C ALA A 87 -6.11 19.24 -10.17
N PRO A 88 -5.55 20.46 -10.00
CA PRO A 88 -5.62 21.47 -11.05
C PRO A 88 -5.08 20.88 -12.36
N PRO A 89 -5.67 21.24 -13.52
CA PRO A 89 -5.20 20.75 -14.80
C PRO A 89 -3.71 21.05 -14.92
N ALA A 90 -2.91 20.02 -15.24
CA ALA A 90 -1.51 20.20 -15.53
C ALA A 90 -1.37 21.29 -16.62
N PRO A 91 -0.45 22.25 -16.47
CA PRO A 91 -0.26 23.29 -17.47
C PRO A 91 0.04 22.61 -18.81
N VAL A 92 -0.85 22.84 -19.78
CA VAL A 92 -0.58 22.51 -21.18
C VAL A 92 0.57 23.42 -21.62
N THR A 93 1.81 22.92 -21.56
CA THR A 93 2.87 23.49 -22.37
C THR A 93 2.41 23.36 -23.82
N PRO A 94 2.26 24.46 -24.59
CA PRO A 94 1.99 24.35 -26.00
C PRO A 94 3.11 23.53 -26.64
N GLU A 95 2.77 22.33 -27.11
CA GLU A 95 3.64 21.54 -27.95
C GLU A 95 3.99 22.41 -29.16
N ALA A 96 5.25 22.83 -29.22
CA ALA A 96 5.76 23.57 -30.36
C ALA A 96 5.47 22.74 -31.61
N ALA A 97 4.76 23.36 -32.57
CA ALA A 97 4.35 22.73 -33.80
C ALA A 97 5.51 21.96 -34.44
N PRO A 98 5.30 20.69 -34.86
CA PRO A 98 6.36 19.94 -35.53
C PRO A 98 6.70 20.62 -36.86
N PRO A 99 8.00 20.85 -37.17
CA PRO A 99 8.39 21.30 -38.49
C PRO A 99 8.05 20.21 -39.51
N ALA A 100 7.39 20.61 -40.60
CA ALA A 100 7.06 19.75 -41.72
C ALA A 100 8.35 19.19 -42.35
N VAL A 101 8.45 17.86 -42.42
CA VAL A 101 9.44 17.15 -43.24
C VAL A 101 8.71 16.22 -44.21
N PRO A 102 9.02 16.28 -45.52
CA PRO A 102 8.41 15.41 -46.51
C PRO A 102 9.01 14.00 -46.41
N ALA A 103 8.18 13.01 -46.76
CA ALA A 103 8.46 11.59 -46.69
C ALA A 103 9.55 11.13 -47.68
N ALA A 104 10.44 10.24 -47.24
CA ALA A 104 10.79 9.01 -47.96
C ALA A 104 11.58 8.04 -47.06
N ALA A 105 11.20 6.77 -47.18
CA ALA A 105 11.87 5.50 -46.84
C ALA A 105 13.38 5.56 -46.50
N GLY A 106 13.94 4.77 -45.60
CA GLY A 106 13.50 3.55 -44.94
C GLY A 106 14.74 2.69 -44.63
N LYS A 107 14.65 1.90 -43.54
CA LYS A 107 15.47 0.72 -43.17
C LYS A 107 16.96 0.86 -42.85
N GLY A 108 17.38 0.15 -41.79
CA GLY A 108 18.77 -0.24 -41.51
C GLY A 108 19.22 0.13 -40.09
N THR A 109 18.78 -0.54 -39.03
CA THR A 109 19.38 -1.75 -38.43
C THR A 109 20.55 -1.47 -37.46
N GLU A 110 20.40 -2.00 -36.23
CA GLU A 110 21.41 -2.43 -35.24
C GLU A 110 22.11 -1.44 -34.25
N LYS A 111 21.65 -1.56 -32.98
CA LYS A 111 22.36 -1.71 -31.66
C LYS A 111 23.85 -2.21 -31.74
N PRO A 112 24.68 -2.26 -30.65
CA PRO A 112 24.65 -1.71 -29.28
C PRO A 112 26.00 -1.06 -28.84
N ALA A 113 26.12 -0.76 -27.54
CA ALA A 113 27.36 -0.67 -26.72
C ALA A 113 28.02 0.71 -26.65
N GLU A 114 28.55 1.21 -25.53
CA GLU A 114 28.61 0.85 -24.11
C GLU A 114 29.33 2.06 -23.43
N LYS A 115 29.35 2.08 -22.10
CA LYS A 115 30.27 2.81 -21.20
C LYS A 115 30.01 4.29 -20.93
N THR A 116 30.19 4.82 -19.73
CA THR A 116 30.59 4.29 -18.41
C THR A 116 30.56 5.49 -17.45
N ALA A 117 30.08 5.26 -16.21
CA ALA A 117 30.46 5.86 -14.90
C ALA A 117 30.60 7.39 -14.76
N GLU A 118 30.50 8.06 -13.61
CA GLU A 118 30.43 7.78 -12.16
C GLU A 118 29.99 9.16 -11.57
N LYS A 119 28.99 9.31 -10.68
CA LYS A 119 29.03 9.37 -9.19
C LYS A 119 30.10 10.36 -8.60
N PRO A 120 30.03 10.87 -7.34
CA PRO A 120 28.96 11.02 -6.33
C PRO A 120 28.94 12.35 -5.50
N ALA A 121 27.95 12.44 -4.57
CA ALA A 121 27.96 13.09 -3.22
C ALA A 121 27.74 14.63 -3.16
N GLU A 122 27.00 15.21 -2.20
CA GLU A 122 27.10 15.07 -0.73
C GLU A 122 25.78 15.29 0.05
N LYS A 123 25.71 14.66 1.24
CA LYS A 123 24.88 15.06 2.40
C LYS A 123 25.67 16.09 3.22
N PRO A 124 25.00 16.85 4.12
CA PRO A 124 25.33 16.61 5.53
C PRO A 124 24.12 16.55 6.46
N ALA A 125 24.36 15.91 7.60
CA ALA A 125 23.51 15.85 8.78
C ALA A 125 23.84 17.00 9.76
N GLY A 126 22.85 17.41 10.57
CA GLY A 126 23.02 18.23 11.77
C GLY A 126 21.66 18.43 12.43
N LYS A 127 21.29 17.63 13.45
CA LYS A 127 21.53 17.78 14.90
C LYS A 127 20.63 18.82 15.56
N ALA A 128 19.75 18.32 16.43
CA ALA A 128 18.95 19.08 17.39
C ALA A 128 19.80 19.67 18.53
N PRO A 129 19.26 20.71 19.21
CA PRO A 129 19.32 20.77 20.66
C PRO A 129 17.93 20.94 21.30
N ALA A 130 17.87 20.56 22.57
CA ALA A 130 16.74 20.61 23.48
C ALA A 130 16.32 22.04 23.86
N HIS A 131 15.03 22.22 24.15
CA HIS A 131 14.49 22.95 25.31
C HIS A 131 13.07 22.43 25.60
#